data_AF-X1Q702-F1
#
_entry.id   AF-X1Q702-F1
#
_cell.length_a   1.000
_cell.length_b   1.000
_cell.length_c   1.000
_cell.angle_alpha   90.00
_cell.angle_beta   90.00
_cell.angle_gamma   90.00
#
_symmetry.space_group_name_H-M   'P 1'
#
loop_
_entity.id
_entity.type
_entity.pdbx_description
1 polymer ?
#
loop_
_entity_poly.entity_id
_entity_poly.type
_entity_poly.pdbx_seq_one_letter_code
_entity_poly.pdbx_strand_id
1 'polypeptide(L)' 'MPTPVFIKRTVLFGDCDPEGIVYTPRFSYFVLEAVQEALGVWLGGPGLRTLLGFRILPPARAFSLEFL' A
#
# COMPACT_ATOMS: atom_id res chain seq x y z
N MET A 1 18.38 -7.43 6.03
CA MET A 1 16.92 -7.22 6.04
C MET A 1 16.64 -5.95 5.25
N PRO A 2 15.55 -5.85 4.46
CA PRO A 2 15.20 -4.59 3.82
C PRO A 2 15.00 -3.52 4.89
N THR A 3 15.51 -2.31 4.63
CA THR A 3 15.36 -1.16 5.53
C THR A 3 13.86 -0.82 5.65
N PRO A 4 13.32 -0.59 6.87
CA PRO A 4 11.92 -0.23 7.03
C PRO A 4 11.62 1.08 6.30
N VAL A 5 10.49 1.13 5.61
CA VAL A 5 9.98 2.32 4.92
C VAL A 5 8.73 2.80 5.64
N PHE A 6 8.71 4.07 6.04
CA PHE A 6 7.59 4.69 6.72
C PHE A 6 6.90 5.67 5.77
N ILE A 7 5.62 5.43 5.49
CA ILE A 7 4.80 6.29 4.65
C ILE A 7 3.78 7.00 5.53
N LYS A 8 3.61 8.31 5.31
CA LYS A 8 2.54 9.11 5.90
C LYS A 8 1.62 9.59 4.78
N ARG A 9 0.32 9.42 4.97
CA ARG A 9 -0.69 9.97 4.07
C ARG A 9 -1.83 10.59 4.87
N THR A 10 -2.48 11.58 4.27
CA THR A 10 -3.68 12.20 4.82
C THR A 10 -4.90 11.33 4.47
N VAL A 11 -5.80 11.13 5.43
CA VAL A 11 -7.12 10.56 5.15
C VAL A 11 -7.98 11.64 4.48
N LEU A 12 -8.51 11.33 3.31
CA LEU A 12 -9.32 12.25 2.51
C LEU A 12 -10.81 11.93 2.68
N PHE A 13 -11.66 12.91 2.36
CA PHE A 13 -13.12 12.73 2.41
C PHE A 13 -13.60 11.50 1.62
N GLY A 14 -13.01 11.24 0.45
CA GLY A 14 -13.36 10.08 -0.38
C GLY A 14 -12.91 8.72 0.17
N ASP A 15 -12.11 8.71 1.24
CA ASP A 15 -11.75 7.48 1.95
C ASP A 15 -12.77 7.12 3.04
N CYS A 16 -13.66 8.04 3.38
CA CYS A 16 -14.59 7.91 4.50
C CYS A 16 -15.98 7.43 4.07
N ASP A 17 -16.69 6.83 5.03
CA ASP A 17 -18.10 6.46 4.89
C ASP A 17 -19.04 7.51 5.55
N PRO A 18 -20.38 7.32 5.54
CA PRO A 18 -21.31 8.26 6.15
C PRO A 18 -21.16 8.48 7.65
N GLU A 19 -20.45 7.61 8.38
CA GLU A 19 -20.17 7.81 9.81
C GLU A 19 -19.00 8.78 10.04
N GLY A 20 -18.33 9.22 8.97
CA GLY A 20 -17.20 10.15 9.02
C GLY A 20 -15.88 9.50 9.41
N ILE A 21 -15.82 8.16 9.40
CA ILE A 21 -14.60 7.38 9.62
C ILE A 21 -14.13 6.75 8.31
N VAL A 22 -12.91 6.23 8.29
CA VAL A 22 -12.38 5.53 7.11
C VAL A 22 -13.22 4.30 6.82
N TYR A 23 -13.73 4.20 5.59
CA TYR A 23 -14.42 3.03 5.11
C TYR A 23 -13.44 1.84 5.16
N THR A 24 -13.77 0.81 5.93
CA THR A 24 -12.82 -0.27 6.30
C THR A 24 -12.06 -0.90 5.11
N PRO A 25 -12.70 -1.23 3.97
CA PRO A 25 -11.97 -1.74 2.80
C PRO A 25 -10.91 -0.78 2.23
N ARG A 26 -11.01 0.52 2.51
CA ARG A 26 -10.07 1.53 2.04
C ARG A 26 -8.66 1.33 2.60
N PHE A 27 -8.51 0.73 3.78
CA PHE A 27 -7.20 0.38 4.33
C PHE A 27 -6.40 -0.56 3.41
N SER A 28 -7.06 -1.40 2.59
CA SER A 28 -6.37 -2.23 1.59
C SER A 28 -5.65 -1.40 0.53
N TYR A 29 -6.24 -0.27 0.12
CA TYR A 29 -5.60 0.67 -0.81
C TYR A 29 -4.42 1.37 -0.15
N PHE A 30 -4.54 1.76 1.12
CA PHE A 30 -3.43 2.39 1.85
C PHE A 30 -2.23 1.45 1.95
N VAL A 31 -2.48 0.15 2.18
CA VAL A 31 -1.43 -0.88 2.18
C VAL A 31 -0.81 -1.01 0.79
N LEU A 32 -1.59 -1.03 -0.29
CA LEU A 32 -1.05 -1.11 -1.66
C LEU A 32 -0.23 0.13 -2.05
N GLU A 33 -0.68 1.33 -1.68
CA GLU A 33 0.06 2.59 -1.85
C GLU A 33 1.40 2.52 -1.10
N ALA A 34 1.39 2.08 0.16
CA ALA A 34 2.61 1.90 0.96
C ALA A 34 3.58 0.87 0.34
N VAL A 35 3.07 -0.26 -0.16
CA VAL A 35 3.88 -1.27 -0.85
C VAL A 35 4.49 -0.71 -2.13
N GLN A 36 3.73 0.07 -2.90
CA GLN A 36 4.24 0.69 -4.13
C GLN A 36 5.40 1.65 -3.84
N GLU A 37 5.28 2.49 -2.81
CA GLU A 37 6.34 3.41 -2.39
C GLU A 37 7.57 2.65 -1.84
N ALA A 38 7.35 1.63 -1.01
CA ALA A 38 8.43 0.81 -0.48
C ALA A 38 9.23 0.09 -1.59
N LEU A 39 8.53 -0.45 -2.59
CA LEU A 39 9.17 -1.01 -3.79
C LEU A 39 9.96 0.05 -4.56
N GLY A 40 9.47 1.30 -4.60
CA GLY A 40 10.18 2.40 -5.25
C GLY A 40 11.52 2.69 -4.58
N VAL A 41 11.53 2.73 -3.24
CA VAL A 41 12.75 2.89 -2.44
C VAL A 41 13.70 1.69 -2.61
N TRP A 42 13.20 0.46 -2.50
CA TRP A 42 14.05 -0.73 -2.52
C TRP A 42 14.60 -1.08 -3.90
N LEU A 43 13.86 -0.79 -4.97
CA LEU A 43 14.26 -1.12 -6.35
C LEU A 43 14.88 0.06 -7.10
N GLY A 44 14.89 1.26 -6.50
CA GLY A 44 15.46 2.47 -7.12
C GLY A 44 14.72 2.90 -8.40
N GLY A 45 13.40 2.70 -8.47
CA GLY A 45 12.62 2.95 -9.68
C GLY A 45 11.12 3.07 -9.42
N PRO A 46 10.25 3.04 -10.44
CA PRO A 46 8.79 3.21 -10.31
C PRO A 46 8.06 2.00 -9.67
N GLY A 47 8.48 1.59 -8.47
CA GLY A 47 7.81 0.60 -7.61
C GLY A 47 7.40 -0.69 -8.32
N LEU A 48 6.09 -0.94 -8.36
CA LEU A 48 5.51 -2.14 -8.98
C LEU A 48 5.89 -2.27 -10.45
N ARG A 49 6.02 -1.17 -11.20
CA ARG A 49 6.42 -1.21 -12.61
C ARG A 49 7.84 -1.75 -12.80
N THR A 50 8.76 -1.43 -11.89
CA THR A 50 10.12 -1.99 -11.88
C THR A 50 10.06 -3.50 -11.70
N LEU A 51 9.24 -3.96 -10.75
CA LEU A 51 9.08 -5.37 -10.42
C LEU A 51 8.43 -6.17 -11.57
N LEU A 52 7.43 -5.61 -12.24
CA LEU A 52 6.85 -6.16 -13.48
C LEU A 52 7.89 -6.25 -14.62
N GLY A 53 8.81 -5.29 -14.69
CA GLY A 53 9.94 -5.29 -15.64
C GLY A 53 10.88 -6.50 -15.46
N PHE A 54 10.96 -7.04 -14.24
CA PHE A 54 11.67 -8.29 -13.95
C PHE A 54 10.86 -9.55 -14.29
N ARG A 55 9.67 -9.40 -14.90
CA ARG A 55 8.71 -10.47 -15.17
C ARG A 55 8.21 -11.18 -13.91
N ILE A 56 8.17 -10.46 -12.79
CA ILE A 56 7.60 -10.93 -11.53
C ILE A 56 6.19 -10.35 -11.41
N LEU A 57 5.20 -11.20 -11.15
CA LEU A 57 3.84 -10.78 -10.79
C LEU A 57 3.67 -11.03 -9.29
N PRO A 58 3.38 -10.01 -8.46
CA PRO A 58 3.20 -10.18 -7.02
C PRO A 58 1.72 -10.21 -6.61
N PRO A 59 1.00 -11.35 -6.74
CA PRO A 59 -0.38 -11.42 -6.28
C PRO A 59 -0.44 -11.39 -4.75
N ALA A 60 -1.42 -10.65 -4.22
CA ALA A 60 -1.79 -10.76 -2.81
C ALA A 60 -2.55 -12.08 -2.60
N ARG A 61 -1.90 -13.07 -2.00
CA ARG A 61 -2.51 -14.39 -1.72
C ARG A 61 -3.32 -14.43 -0.42
N ALA A 62 -2.98 -13.57 0.52
CA ALA A 62 -3.63 -13.45 1.81
C ALA A 62 -3.58 -11.99 2.25
N PHE A 63 -4.61 -11.57 2.96
CA PHE A 63 -4.73 -10.23 3.52
C PHE A 63 -5.38 -10.32 4.89
N SER A 64 -4.73 -9.76 5.90
CA SER A 64 -5.21 -9.74 7.27
C SER A 64 -4.94 -8.35 7.84
N LEU A 65 -5.96 -7.76 8.45
CA LEU A 65 -5.89 -6.48 9.13
C LEU A 65 -6.49 -6.66 10.53
N GLU A 66 -5.88 -5.99 11.49
CA GLU A 66 -6.39 -5.87 12.85
C GLU A 66 -6.63 -4.38 13.11
N PHE A 67 -7.83 -4.06 13.57
CA PHE A 67 -8.23 -2.71 13.96
C PHE A 67 -8.30 -2.68 15.49
N LEU A 68 -7.49 -1.81 16.10
CA LEU A 68 -7.38 -1.64 17.55
C LEU A 68 -8.57 -0.84 18.14
#